data_AF-A0A945D4W3-F1
#
_entry.id   AF-A0A945D4W3-F1
#
_cell.length_a   1.000
_cell.length_b   1.000
_cell.length_c   1.000
_cell.angle_alpha   90.00
_cell.angle_beta   90.00
_cell.angle_gamma   90.00
#
_symmetry.space_group_name_H-M   'P 1'
#
loop_
_entity.id
_entity.type
_entity.pdbx_description
1 polymer ?
#
loop_
_entity_poly.entity_id
_entity_poly.type
_entity_poly.pdbx_seq_one_letter_code
_entity_poly.pdbx_strand_id
1 'polypeptide(L)'
;MEIDSTDRLILEILQNTGRMTNRELAKKVGLSPAPCWHRVKRLEQTGMINHYVAVLDNKLAGQHFRAMVGVNLVSRSNAAREDFENRVAEMANVLACHQLSADVEYHLFVTAADQDALDEFLENTLLAIPGLSHAYTRISLKEIKRSSALPLDAIAEKLPARAEAAGSRIKS
;
A
#
# COMPACT_ATOMS: atom_id res chain seq x y z
N MET A 1 -5.04 -9.70 -20.45
CA MET A 1 -6.29 -10.23 -19.85
C MET A 1 -7.41 -9.26 -20.16
N GLU A 2 -8.58 -9.77 -20.53
CA GLU A 2 -9.80 -8.96 -20.69
C GLU A 2 -10.65 -9.00 -19.43
N ILE A 3 -11.05 -7.81 -18.98
CA ILE A 3 -11.86 -7.56 -17.80
C ILE A 3 -13.21 -7.04 -18.28
N ASP A 4 -14.24 -7.87 -18.11
CA ASP A 4 -15.60 -7.51 -18.46
C ASP A 4 -16.31 -6.76 -17.31
N SER A 5 -17.56 -6.36 -17.54
CA SER A 5 -18.37 -5.66 -16.55
C SER A 5 -18.62 -6.47 -15.27
N THR A 6 -18.69 -7.80 -15.37
CA THR A 6 -18.90 -8.67 -14.21
C THR A 6 -17.64 -8.74 -13.37
N ASP A 7 -16.47 -8.85 -14.00
CA ASP A 7 -15.18 -8.80 -13.31
C ASP A 7 -14.98 -7.45 -12.59
N ARG A 8 -15.37 -6.33 -13.22
CA ARG A 8 -15.33 -5.00 -12.55
C ARG A 8 -16.23 -4.96 -11.32
N LEU A 9 -17.45 -5.48 -11.40
CA LEU A 9 -18.37 -5.53 -10.26
C LEU A 9 -17.84 -6.43 -9.14
N ILE A 10 -17.21 -7.56 -9.48
CA ILE A 10 -16.52 -8.41 -8.50
C ILE A 10 -15.43 -7.61 -7.77
N LEU A 11 -14.58 -6.88 -8.50
CA LEU A 11 -13.51 -6.07 -7.92
C LEU A 11 -14.06 -4.92 -7.07
N GLU A 12 -15.12 -4.25 -7.51
CA GLU A 12 -15.79 -3.19 -6.76
C GLU A 12 -16.29 -3.70 -5.40
N ILE A 13 -16.94 -4.87 -5.39
CA ILE A 13 -17.45 -5.47 -4.17
C ILE A 13 -16.29 -5.92 -3.26
N LEU A 14 -15.30 -6.64 -3.80
CA LEU A 14 -14.23 -7.23 -3.00
C LEU A 14 -13.25 -6.19 -2.43
N GLN A 15 -13.01 -5.07 -3.12
CA GLN A 15 -12.20 -3.98 -2.56
C GLN A 15 -12.85 -3.33 -1.33
N ASN A 16 -14.19 -3.37 -1.23
CA ASN A 16 -14.94 -2.82 -0.10
C ASN A 16 -15.28 -3.87 0.96
N THR A 17 -15.43 -5.14 0.57
CA THR A 17 -15.76 -6.24 1.48
C THR A 17 -14.99 -7.51 1.09
N GLY A 18 -13.70 -7.52 1.41
CA GLY A 18 -12.78 -8.60 0.98
C GLY A 18 -13.06 -9.97 1.60
N ARG A 19 -13.84 -10.05 2.68
CA ARG A 19 -14.18 -11.32 3.36
C ARG A 19 -15.54 -11.90 2.95
N MET A 20 -16.17 -11.36 1.90
CA MET A 20 -17.46 -11.83 1.41
C MET A 20 -17.39 -13.29 0.96
N THR A 21 -18.39 -14.09 1.31
CA THR A 21 -18.41 -15.48 0.84
C THR A 21 -18.68 -15.53 -0.66
N ASN A 22 -18.11 -16.52 -1.34
CA ASN A 22 -18.35 -16.71 -2.78
C ASN A 22 -19.85 -16.84 -3.11
N ARG A 23 -20.66 -17.42 -2.20
CA ARG A 23 -22.11 -17.53 -2.38
C ARG A 23 -22.81 -16.16 -2.39
N GLU A 24 -22.43 -15.27 -1.48
CA GLU A 24 -22.98 -13.91 -1.41
C GLU A 24 -22.51 -13.05 -2.58
N LEU A 25 -21.23 -13.16 -2.94
CA LEU A 25 -20.66 -12.48 -4.09
C LEU A 25 -21.37 -12.91 -5.38
N ALA A 26 -21.51 -14.21 -5.61
CA ALA A 26 -22.20 -14.76 -6.77
C ALA A 26 -23.63 -14.21 -6.90
N LYS A 27 -24.37 -14.15 -5.77
CA LYS A 27 -25.71 -13.56 -5.72
C LYS A 27 -25.70 -12.08 -6.12
N LYS A 28 -24.74 -11.29 -5.61
CA LYS A 28 -24.63 -9.85 -5.93
C LYS A 28 -24.27 -9.57 -7.38
N VAL A 29 -23.50 -10.46 -8.02
CA VAL A 29 -23.05 -10.29 -9.41
C VAL A 29 -23.90 -11.06 -10.42
N GLY A 30 -25.02 -11.68 -10.00
CA GLY A 30 -25.95 -12.37 -10.89
C GLY A 30 -25.43 -13.70 -11.46
N LEU A 31 -24.51 -14.38 -10.76
CA LEU A 31 -23.92 -15.65 -11.17
C LEU A 31 -24.27 -16.80 -10.22
N SER A 32 -24.11 -18.03 -10.70
CA SER A 32 -24.04 -19.19 -9.81
C SER A 32 -22.65 -19.27 -9.13
N PRO A 33 -22.50 -20.00 -8.00
CA PRO A 33 -21.26 -20.01 -7.24
C PRO A 33 -20.02 -20.47 -8.02
N ALA A 34 -20.14 -21.47 -8.89
CA ALA A 34 -19.01 -22.01 -9.66
C ALA A 34 -18.37 -20.99 -10.63
N PRO A 35 -19.10 -20.34 -11.55
CA PRO A 35 -18.53 -19.34 -12.45
C PRO A 35 -18.00 -18.10 -11.72
N CYS A 36 -18.64 -17.69 -10.62
CA CYS A 36 -18.13 -16.60 -9.77
C CYS A 36 -16.76 -16.96 -9.18
N TRP A 37 -16.62 -18.18 -8.65
CA TRP A 37 -15.36 -18.67 -8.09
C TRP A 37 -14.24 -18.69 -9.14
N HIS A 38 -14.51 -19.20 -10.34
CA HIS A 38 -13.51 -19.21 -11.43
C HIS A 38 -13.04 -17.81 -11.81
N ARG A 39 -13.94 -16.82 -11.84
CA ARG A 39 -13.59 -15.43 -12.11
C ARG A 39 -12.71 -14.82 -11.03
N VAL A 40 -13.10 -14.95 -9.76
CA VAL A 40 -12.28 -14.50 -8.62
C VAL A 40 -10.91 -15.15 -8.66
N LYS A 41 -10.87 -16.48 -8.87
CA LYS A 41 -9.61 -17.22 -8.91
C LYS A 41 -8.69 -16.75 -10.05
N ARG A 42 -9.26 -16.45 -11.22
CA ARG A 42 -8.52 -15.86 -12.35
C ARG A 42 -7.98 -14.47 -12.00
N LEU A 43 -8.78 -13.62 -11.34
CA LEU A 43 -8.35 -12.27 -10.93
C LEU A 43 -7.19 -12.32 -9.92
N GLU A 44 -7.21 -13.29 -9.01
CA GLU A 44 -6.09 -13.56 -8.08
C GLU A 44 -4.85 -14.07 -8.82
N GLN A 45 -5.00 -15.09 -9.67
CA GLN A 45 -3.87 -15.71 -10.39
C GLN A 45 -3.16 -14.75 -11.35
N THR A 46 -3.91 -13.80 -11.91
CA THR A 46 -3.36 -12.78 -12.81
C THR A 46 -2.74 -11.60 -12.07
N GLY A 47 -2.87 -11.55 -10.74
CA GLY A 47 -2.39 -10.44 -9.91
C GLY A 47 -3.23 -9.18 -9.98
N MET A 48 -4.44 -9.23 -10.57
CA MET A 48 -5.40 -8.13 -10.47
C MET A 48 -5.86 -7.96 -9.02
N ILE A 49 -6.10 -9.07 -8.33
CA ILE A 49 -6.22 -9.10 -6.88
C ILE A 49 -4.86 -9.52 -6.32
N ASN A 50 -4.13 -8.57 -5.73
CA ASN A 50 -2.80 -8.84 -5.19
C ASN A 50 -2.87 -9.66 -3.89
N HIS A 51 -3.75 -9.29 -2.96
CA HIS A 51 -3.91 -9.91 -1.65
C HIS A 51 -5.19 -9.39 -0.96
N TYR A 52 -5.59 -10.03 0.14
CA TYR A 52 -6.68 -9.59 1.01
C TYR A 52 -6.13 -9.25 2.40
N VAL A 53 -6.57 -8.13 2.97
CA VAL A 53 -6.12 -7.67 4.29
C VAL A 53 -7.29 -7.25 5.16
N ALA A 54 -7.12 -7.40 6.47
CA ALA A 54 -7.95 -6.70 7.43
C ALA A 54 -7.43 -5.27 7.58
N VAL A 55 -8.32 -4.29 7.48
CA VAL A 55 -7.99 -2.88 7.77
C VAL A 55 -8.44 -2.58 9.19
N LEU A 56 -7.47 -2.25 10.05
CA LEU A 56 -7.73 -1.99 11.46
C LEU A 56 -8.05 -0.51 11.70
N ASP A 57 -8.84 -0.24 12.73
CA ASP A 57 -8.96 1.11 13.28
C ASP A 57 -7.64 1.48 13.95
N ASN A 58 -7.00 2.54 13.48
CA ASN A 58 -5.69 2.95 13.97
C ASN A 58 -5.72 3.34 15.45
N LYS A 59 -6.79 3.99 15.92
CA LYS A 59 -6.88 4.40 17.33
C LYS A 59 -7.03 3.19 18.23
N LEU A 60 -7.89 2.24 17.86
CA LEU A 60 -8.06 1.00 18.63
C LEU A 60 -6.81 0.11 18.56
N ALA A 61 -6.02 0.21 17.49
CA ALA A 61 -4.74 -0.45 17.35
C ALA A 61 -3.57 0.28 18.07
N GLY A 62 -3.82 1.37 18.79
CA GLY A 62 -2.79 2.12 19.50
C GLY A 62 -1.83 2.87 18.59
N GLN A 63 -2.28 3.30 17.41
CA GLN A 63 -1.54 4.01 16.37
C GLN A 63 -2.14 5.40 16.16
N HIS A 64 -2.01 6.26 17.17
CA HIS A 64 -2.74 7.53 17.22
C HIS A 64 -2.06 8.66 16.44
N PHE A 65 -0.74 8.58 16.24
CA PHE A 65 0.05 9.60 15.60
C PHE A 65 0.43 9.21 14.18
N ARG A 66 0.30 10.16 13.26
CA ARG A 66 0.67 9.98 11.86
C ARG A 66 1.45 11.17 11.37
N ALA A 67 2.52 10.89 10.66
CA ALA A 67 3.38 11.89 10.09
C ALA A 67 3.72 11.55 8.65
N MET A 68 4.09 12.59 7.90
CA MET A 68 4.64 12.49 6.58
C MET A 68 6.05 13.05 6.63
N VAL A 69 7.04 12.22 6.30
CA VAL A 69 8.45 12.59 6.40
C VAL A 69 9.01 12.71 5.00
N GLY A 70 9.50 13.91 4.66
CA GLY A 70 10.25 14.14 3.43
C GLY A 70 11.74 13.92 3.70
N VAL A 71 12.42 13.20 2.82
CA VAL A 71 13.83 12.83 2.98
C VAL A 71 14.59 13.06 1.67
N ASN A 72 15.78 13.63 1.78
CA ASN A 72 16.78 13.74 0.73
C ASN A 72 18.06 13.01 1.12
N LEU A 73 18.71 12.36 0.17
CA LEU A 73 20.00 11.73 0.37
C LEU A 73 21.14 12.71 0.05
N VAL A 74 22.31 12.49 0.66
CA VAL A 74 23.55 13.19 0.33
C VAL A 74 24.08 12.70 -1.02
N SER A 75 24.10 11.38 -1.19
CA SER A 75 24.55 10.72 -2.42
C SER A 75 23.35 10.24 -3.23
N ARG A 76 23.34 10.59 -4.52
CA ARG A 76 22.35 10.10 -5.49
C ARG A 76 22.80 8.82 -6.21
N SER A 77 23.83 8.14 -5.70
CA SER A 77 24.29 6.87 -6.25
C SER A 77 23.22 5.78 -6.09
N ASN A 78 23.16 4.85 -7.04
CA ASN A 78 22.21 3.72 -6.97
C ASN A 78 22.36 2.91 -5.67
N ALA A 79 23.60 2.70 -5.21
CA ALA A 79 23.87 1.98 -3.97
C ALA A 79 23.33 2.69 -2.72
N ALA A 80 23.44 4.03 -2.65
CA ALA A 80 22.90 4.79 -1.52
C ALA A 80 21.36 4.76 -1.51
N ARG A 81 20.76 4.87 -2.70
CA ARG A 81 19.30 4.76 -2.86
C ARG A 81 18.78 3.38 -2.47
N GLU A 82 19.44 2.33 -2.94
CA GLU A 82 19.06 0.94 -2.65
C GLU A 82 19.20 0.62 -1.15
N ASP A 83 20.28 1.06 -0.48
CA ASP A 83 20.44 0.89 0.97
C ASP A 83 19.34 1.61 1.75
N PHE A 84 19.00 2.85 1.38
CA PHE A 84 17.89 3.59 1.99
C PHE A 84 16.54 2.89 1.77
N GLU A 85 16.22 2.53 0.52
CA GLU A 85 14.95 1.87 0.15
C GLU A 85 14.78 0.53 0.88
N ASN A 86 15.84 -0.28 0.99
CA ASN A 86 15.81 -1.54 1.73
C ASN A 86 15.58 -1.35 3.23
N ARG A 87 16.28 -0.39 3.86
CA ARG A 87 16.08 -0.09 5.29
C ARG A 87 14.66 0.37 5.57
N VAL A 88 14.13 1.27 4.75
CA VAL A 88 12.77 1.81 4.92
C VAL A 88 11.72 0.71 4.73
N ALA A 89 11.92 -0.23 3.80
CA ALA A 89 10.99 -1.33 3.57
C ALA A 89 10.85 -2.29 4.77
N GLU A 90 11.84 -2.34 5.67
CA GLU A 90 11.81 -3.17 6.89
C GLU A 90 11.17 -2.45 8.09
N MET A 91 10.91 -1.14 7.99
CA MET A 91 10.37 -0.35 9.10
C MET A 91 8.85 -0.49 9.21
N ALA A 92 8.38 -1.20 10.23
CA ALA A 92 6.94 -1.40 10.47
C ALA A 92 6.16 -0.07 10.66
N ASN A 93 6.82 0.96 11.19
CA ASN A 93 6.22 2.30 11.36
C ASN A 93 6.02 3.03 10.03
N VAL A 94 6.70 2.62 8.95
CA VAL A 94 6.56 3.22 7.62
C VAL A 94 5.52 2.43 6.82
N LEU A 95 4.32 3.00 6.69
CA LEU A 95 3.19 2.37 6.00
C LEU A 95 3.27 2.49 4.46
N ALA A 96 4.00 3.49 3.96
CA ALA A 96 4.28 3.68 2.56
C ALA A 96 5.51 4.58 2.38
N CYS A 97 6.26 4.39 1.30
CA CYS A 97 7.34 5.25 0.88
C CYS A 97 7.26 5.44 -0.63
N HIS A 98 7.38 6.68 -1.09
CA HIS A 98 7.39 7.02 -2.51
C HIS A 98 8.62 7.83 -2.86
N GLN A 99 9.29 7.45 -3.94
CA GLN A 99 10.23 8.34 -4.60
C GLN A 99 9.45 9.42 -5.37
N LEU A 100 9.84 10.69 -5.25
CA LEU A 100 9.21 11.80 -5.94
C LEU A 100 10.15 12.41 -6.99
N SER A 101 9.57 13.13 -7.95
CA SER A 101 10.30 13.83 -9.03
C SER A 101 10.76 15.24 -8.66
N ALA A 102 10.47 15.70 -7.44
CA ALA A 102 10.60 17.09 -7.01
C ALA A 102 11.83 17.33 -6.11
N ASP A 103 11.80 18.45 -5.37
CA ASP A 103 12.80 18.92 -4.39
C ASP A 103 13.03 17.96 -3.21
N VAL A 104 12.10 17.04 -3.00
CA VAL A 104 12.16 15.98 -1.99
C VAL A 104 12.24 14.65 -2.71
N GLU A 105 13.29 13.87 -2.48
CA GLU A 105 13.53 12.61 -3.18
C GLU A 105 12.59 11.50 -2.71
N TYR A 106 12.32 11.41 -1.40
CA TYR A 106 11.45 10.40 -0.82
C TYR A 106 10.43 10.99 0.15
N HIS A 107 9.23 10.42 0.14
CA HIS A 107 8.15 10.80 1.04
C HIS A 107 7.55 9.56 1.71
N LEU A 108 7.67 9.52 3.04
CA LEU A 108 7.27 8.40 3.86
C LEU A 108 5.97 8.73 4.60
N PHE A 109 5.06 7.78 4.70
CA PHE A 109 3.89 7.83 5.56
C PHE A 109 4.16 7.01 6.81
N VAL A 110 4.32 7.69 7.94
CA VAL A 110 4.73 7.10 9.21
C VAL A 110 3.56 7.05 10.19
N THR A 111 3.50 6.00 11.01
CA THR A 111 2.58 5.84 12.14
C THR A 111 3.32 5.58 13.43
N ALA A 112 2.79 6.08 14.55
CA ALA A 112 3.31 5.88 15.89
C ALA A 112 2.18 5.86 16.92
N ALA A 113 2.48 5.37 18.12
CA ALA A 113 1.52 5.33 19.21
C ALA A 113 1.14 6.73 19.68
N ASP A 114 2.13 7.56 19.98
CA ASP A 114 2.00 8.94 20.43
C ASP A 114 3.14 9.80 19.86
N GLN A 115 3.28 11.02 20.38
CA GLN A 115 4.34 11.94 19.97
C GLN A 115 5.72 11.42 20.41
N ASP A 116 5.86 10.94 21.64
CA ASP A 116 7.15 10.47 22.17
C ASP A 116 7.67 9.27 21.37
N ALA A 117 6.79 8.32 21.03
CA ALA A 117 7.13 7.19 20.17
C ALA A 117 7.48 7.61 18.74
N LEU A 118 6.88 8.69 18.22
CA LEU A 118 7.25 9.23 16.92
C LEU A 118 8.64 9.85 16.98
N ASP A 119 8.92 10.67 17.99
CA ASP A 119 10.20 11.34 18.16
C ASP A 119 11.33 10.31 18.33
N GLU A 120 11.12 9.27 19.14
CA GLU A 120 12.07 8.16 19.30
C GLU A 120 12.34 7.43 17.97
N PHE A 121 11.29 7.10 17.21
CA PHE A 121 11.44 6.46 15.89
C PHE A 121 12.21 7.36 14.91
N LEU A 122 11.88 8.65 14.87
CA LEU A 122 12.54 9.58 13.96
C LEU A 122 14.01 9.72 14.31
N GLU A 123 14.36 10.02 15.56
CA GLU A 123 15.74 10.28 15.96
C GLU A 123 16.62 9.03 15.90
N ASN A 124 16.14 7.91 16.48
CA ASN A 124 16.97 6.74 16.71
C ASN A 124 16.93 5.73 15.55
N THR A 125 15.97 5.84 14.64
CA THR A 125 15.81 4.87 13.53
C THR A 125 15.89 5.56 12.17
N LEU A 126 15.00 6.50 11.87
CA LEU A 126 14.91 7.06 10.53
C LEU A 126 16.04 8.06 10.23
N LEU A 127 16.25 9.04 11.11
CA LEU A 127 17.26 10.09 10.95
C LEU A 127 18.69 9.58 11.24
N ALA A 128 18.80 8.44 11.92
CA ALA A 128 20.05 7.73 12.14
C ALA A 128 20.57 7.00 10.88
N ILE A 129 19.78 6.91 9.80
CA ILE A 129 20.23 6.29 8.56
C ILE A 129 21.41 7.10 7.99
N PRO A 130 22.56 6.45 7.69
CA PRO A 130 23.69 7.15 7.08
C PRO A 130 23.33 7.74 5.72
N GLY A 131 23.80 8.96 5.45
CA GLY A 131 23.67 9.57 4.13
C GLY A 131 22.37 10.32 3.88
N LEU A 132 21.60 10.65 4.92
CA LEU A 132 20.53 11.65 4.83
C LEU A 132 21.13 13.07 4.79
N SER A 133 20.68 13.91 3.85
CA SER A 133 21.11 15.31 3.73
C SER A 133 20.14 16.27 4.39
N HIS A 134 18.85 16.04 4.20
CA HIS A 134 17.79 16.86 4.77
C HIS A 134 16.55 16.02 5.00
N ALA A 135 15.85 16.29 6.10
CA ALA A 135 14.54 15.74 6.40
C ALA A 135 13.63 16.78 7.03
N TYR A 136 12.33 16.65 6.78
CA TYR A 136 11.30 17.40 7.50
C TYR A 136 10.12 16.49 7.82
N THR A 137 9.39 16.84 8.87
CA THR A 137 8.24 16.07 9.33
C THR A 137 6.99 16.95 9.30
N ARG A 138 5.90 16.43 8.73
CA ARG A 138 4.56 17.05 8.77
C ARG A 138 3.60 16.13 9.50
N ILE A 139 3.06 16.59 10.62
CA ILE A 139 2.12 15.82 11.43
C ILE A 139 0.71 15.95 10.84
N SER A 140 0.02 14.82 10.70
CA SER A 140 -1.38 14.79 10.27
C SER A 140 -2.30 15.18 11.42
N LEU A 141 -2.89 16.37 11.34
CA LEU A 141 -3.83 16.86 12.36
C LEU A 141 -5.20 16.17 12.29
N LYS A 142 -5.65 15.83 11.08
CA LYS A 142 -6.95 15.20 10.85
C LYS A 142 -6.94 14.35 9.59
N GLU A 143 -7.33 13.10 9.71
CA GLU A 143 -7.63 12.25 8.56
C GLU A 143 -9.03 12.58 8.03
N ILE A 144 -9.10 13.09 6.80
CA ILE A 144 -10.38 13.42 6.14
C ILE A 144 -10.95 12.21 5.38
N LYS A 145 -10.08 11.42 4.75
CA LYS A 145 -10.46 10.25 3.95
C LYS A 145 -9.32 9.23 3.97
N ARG A 146 -9.68 7.96 4.11
CA ARG A 146 -8.80 6.81 3.90
C ARG A 146 -9.54 5.73 3.14
N SER A 147 -8.95 5.23 2.07
CA SER A 147 -9.49 4.14 1.26
C SER A 147 -8.35 3.38 0.62
N SER A 148 -8.45 2.05 0.61
CA SER A 148 -7.59 1.18 -0.20
C SER A 148 -8.22 0.85 -1.56
N ALA A 149 -9.51 1.16 -1.76
CA ALA A 149 -10.21 0.88 -3.00
C ALA A 149 -9.75 1.84 -4.11
N LEU A 150 -9.34 1.26 -5.23
CA LEU A 150 -8.95 1.97 -6.45
C LEU A 150 -10.18 2.29 -7.31
N PRO A 151 -10.22 3.46 -7.98
CA PRO A 151 -11.16 3.72 -9.06
C PRO A 151 -11.00 2.70 -10.19
N LEU A 152 -12.10 2.14 -10.70
CA LEU A 152 -12.09 1.06 -11.69
C LEU A 152 -12.43 1.51 -13.12
N ASP A 153 -12.69 2.79 -13.34
CA ASP A 153 -13.09 3.34 -14.64
C ASP A 153 -11.99 3.14 -15.69
N ALA A 154 -10.74 3.33 -15.28
CA ALA A 154 -9.55 3.26 -16.13
C ALA A 154 -9.05 1.83 -16.43
N ILE A 155 -9.72 0.78 -15.90
CA ILE A 155 -9.35 -0.59 -16.29
C ILE A 155 -9.60 -0.73 -17.79
N ALA A 156 -8.54 -0.86 -18.58
CA ALA A 156 -8.67 -1.13 -20.00
C ALA A 156 -9.19 -2.56 -20.23
N GLU A 157 -9.95 -2.78 -21.30
CA GLU A 157 -10.35 -4.12 -21.76
C GLU A 157 -9.14 -5.00 -22.10
N LYS A 158 -7.93 -4.44 -22.25
CA LYS A 158 -6.67 -5.20 -22.32
C LYS A 158 -5.68 -4.66 -21.30
N LEU A 159 -5.47 -5.41 -20.22
CA LEU A 159 -4.38 -5.13 -19.30
C LEU A 159 -3.03 -5.59 -19.87
N PRO A 160 -1.99 -4.76 -19.78
CA PRO A 160 -0.62 -5.19 -20.07
C PRO A 160 -0.25 -6.34 -19.14
N ALA A 161 0.57 -7.27 -19.63
CA ALA A 161 1.18 -8.28 -18.78
C ALA A 161 1.97 -7.58 -17.68
N ARG A 162 1.85 -8.05 -16.43
CA ARG A 162 2.64 -7.54 -15.31
C ARG A 162 4.12 -7.66 -15.69
N ALA A 163 4.82 -6.53 -15.80
CA ALA A 163 6.28 -6.56 -15.80
C ALA A 163 6.70 -7.17 -14.46
N GLU A 164 7.57 -8.18 -14.48
CA GLU A 164 8.10 -8.81 -13.28
C GLU A 164 8.79 -7.74 -12.41
N ALA A 165 8.05 -7.18 -11.45
CA ALA A 165 8.60 -6.27 -10.48
C ALA A 165 9.43 -7.08 -9.48
N ALA A 166 10.68 -6.64 -9.31
CA ALA A 166 11.72 -7.19 -8.46
C ALA A 166 11.19 -7.61 -7.07
N GLY A 167 11.73 -8.74 -6.59
CA GLY A 167 11.19 -9.52 -5.50
C GLY A 167 10.89 -8.75 -4.21
N SER A 168 9.66 -8.90 -3.73
CA SER A 168 9.35 -8.78 -2.31
C SER A 168 8.92 -10.16 -1.84
N ARG A 169 9.88 -10.93 -1.30
CA ARG A 169 9.60 -12.08 -0.45
C ARG A 169 9.36 -11.55 0.96
N ILE A 170 8.12 -11.21 1.26
CA ILE A 170 7.68 -11.26 2.66
C ILE A 170 7.48 -12.75 2.96
N LYS A 171 8.51 -13.38 3.52
CA LYS A 171 8.34 -14.71 4.15
C LYS A 171 7.76 -14.49 5.55
N SER A 172 6.64 -15.17 5.76
CA SER A 172 5.97 -15.47 7.03
C SER A 172 6.91 -15.90 8.13
#